data_AF-A0A920JA08-F1
#
_entry.id   AF-A0A920JA08-F1
#
_cell.length_a   1.000
_cell.length_b   1.000
_cell.length_c   1.000
_cell.angle_alpha   90.00
_cell.angle_beta   90.00
_cell.angle_gamma   90.00
#
_symmetry.space_group_name_H-M   'P 1'
#
loop_
_entity.id
_entity.type
_entity.pdbx_description
1 polymer ?
#
loop_
_entity_poly.entity_id
_entity_poly.type
_entity_poly.pdbx_seq_one_letter_code
_entity_poly.pdbx_strand_id
1 'polypeptide(L)' 'MQIVRAGFDAILTGGNTLRNDNPRMNARVDFEANQPQKILLTSQEINKESNFFKKWRCNN' A
#
# COMPACT_ATOMS: atom_id res chain seq x y z
N MET A 1 -6.68 5.00 9.90
CA MET A 1 -5.33 5.58 9.74
C MET A 1 -5.06 6.01 8.29
N GLN A 2 -5.80 6.99 7.74
CA GLN A 2 -5.60 7.47 6.35
C GLN A 2 -4.65 8.68 6.30
N ILE A 3 -4.84 9.65 7.20
CA ILE A 3 -4.00 10.85 7.34
C ILE A 3 -2.54 10.49 7.61
N VAL A 4 -2.32 9.51 8.50
CA VAL A 4 -0.99 8.99 8.84
C VAL A 4 -0.25 8.51 7.58
N ARG A 5 -0.91 7.77 6.68
CA ARG A 5 -0.28 7.25 5.46
C ARG A 5 0.06 8.32 4.43
N ALA A 6 -0.64 9.46 4.45
CA ALA A 6 -0.33 10.60 3.59
C ALA A 6 0.89 11.40 4.10
N GLY A 7 1.25 11.23 5.38
CA GLY A 7 2.36 11.94 6.01
C GLY A 7 3.69 11.18 6.04
N PHE A 8 3.76 9.97 5.47
CA PHE A 8 5.00 9.17 5.44
C PHE A 8 5.38 8.81 4.00
N ASP A 9 6.68 8.72 3.76
CA ASP A 9 7.24 8.41 2.43
C ASP A 9 7.18 6.91 2.09
N ALA A 10 7.05 6.05 3.10
CA ALA A 10 7.02 4.60 2.90
C ALA A 10 6.14 3.86 3.92
N ILE A 11 5.60 2.71 3.50
CA ILE A 11 4.89 1.77 4.35
C ILE A 11 5.55 0.39 4.23
N LEU A 12 5.85 -0.21 5.38
CA LEU A 12 6.41 -1.54 5.52
C LEU A 12 5.34 -2.54 5.97
N THR A 13 5.26 -3.70 5.33
CA THR A 13 4.35 -4.79 5.75
C THR A 13 4.97 -6.17 5.55
N GLY A 14 4.53 -7.14 6.34
CA GLY A 14 4.90 -8.55 6.19
C GLY A 14 4.04 -9.30 5.17
N GLY A 15 4.59 -10.38 4.62
CA GLY A 15 3.89 -11.26 3.66
C GLY A 15 2.59 -11.89 4.17
N ASN A 16 2.50 -12.20 5.47
CA ASN A 16 1.27 -12.77 6.05
C ASN A 16 0.09 -11.79 5.96
N THR A 17 0.31 -10.53 6.33
CA THR A 17 -0.69 -9.46 6.23
C THR A 17 -1.12 -9.25 4.78
N LEU A 18 -0.18 -9.32 3.82
CA LEU A 18 -0.51 -9.21 2.41
C LEU A 18 -1.46 -10.33 1.94
N ARG A 19 -1.16 -11.58 2.30
CA ARG A 19 -1.94 -12.76 1.89
C ARG A 19 -3.34 -12.79 2.52
N ASN A 20 -3.42 -12.47 3.81
CA ASN A 20 -4.67 -12.60 4.56
C ASN A 20 -5.63 -11.43 4.29
N ASP A 21 -5.10 -10.23 4.08
CA ASP A 21 -5.92 -9.02 4.06
C ASP A 21 -6.02 -8.37 2.66
N ASN A 22 -5.18 -8.79 1.72
CA ASN A 22 -5.05 -8.22 0.37
C ASN A 22 -5.10 -6.67 0.33
N PRO A 23 -4.29 -5.97 1.15
CA PRO A 23 -4.43 -4.55 1.37
C PRO A 23 -3.91 -3.74 0.17
N ARG A 24 -4.50 -2.57 -0.08
CA ARG A 24 -3.96 -1.61 -1.06
C ARG A 24 -2.77 -0.80 -0.52
N MET A 25 -2.73 -0.51 0.78
CA MET A 25 -1.71 0.30 1.46
C MET A 25 -1.48 1.72 0.88
N ASN A 26 -2.50 2.29 0.25
CA ASN A 26 -2.52 3.69 -0.19
C ASN A 26 -3.10 4.59 0.91
N ALA A 27 -2.74 5.87 0.88
CA ALA A 27 -3.47 6.93 1.56
C ALA A 27 -4.71 7.30 0.72
N ARG A 28 -5.89 7.24 1.32
CA ARG A 28 -7.16 7.67 0.71
C ARG A 28 -7.60 8.94 1.40
N VAL A 29 -7.06 10.05 0.92
CA VAL A 29 -7.34 11.41 1.41
C VAL A 29 -7.92 12.24 0.26
N ASP A 30 -8.64 13.30 0.60
CA ASP A 30 -9.36 14.21 -0.30
C ASP A 30 -8.51 15.40 -0.79
N PHE A 31 -7.22 15.42 -0.45
CA PHE A 31 -6.22 16.38 -0.91
C PHE A 31 -5.09 15.67 -1.68
N GLU A 32 -4.31 16.42 -2.46
CA GLU A 32 -3.16 15.87 -3.16
C GLU A 32 -2.11 15.39 -2.16
N ALA A 33 -1.84 14.09 -2.17
CA ALA A 33 -0.87 13.47 -1.27
C ALA A 33 0.00 12.49 -2.05
N ASN A 34 1.31 12.59 -1.81
CA ASN A 34 2.26 11.60 -2.30
C ASN A 34 1.92 10.24 -1.70
N GLN A 35 1.72 9.25 -2.58
CA GLN A 35 1.45 7.90 -2.11
C GLN A 35 2.74 7.28 -1.58
N PRO A 36 2.70 6.63 -0.41
CA PRO A 36 3.90 6.05 0.19
C PRO A 36 4.45 4.93 -0.69
N GLN A 37 5.78 4.82 -0.73
CA GLN A 37 6.46 3.67 -1.29
C GLN A 37 6.13 2.42 -0.49
N LYS A 38 5.76 1.35 -1.18
CA LYS A 38 5.32 0.10 -0.55
C LYS A 38 6.47 -0.88 -0.47
N ILE A 39 6.87 -1.23 0.76
CA ILE A 39 7.94 -2.19 1.03
C ILE A 39 7.31 -3.45 1.64
N LEU A 40 7.56 -4.60 1.02
CA LEU A 40 7.06 -5.90 1.46
C LEU A 40 8.21 -6.77 1.96
N LEU A 41 8.11 -7.25 3.20
CA LEU A 41 9.04 -8.21 3.76
C LEU A 41 8.43 -9.61 3.69
N THR A 42 9.00 -10.47 2.84
CA THR A 42 8.58 -11.87 2.69
C THR A 42 9.70 -12.70 2.10
N SER A 43 9.84 -13.94 2.60
CA SER A 43 10.67 -14.98 2.00
C SER A 43 9.85 -15.96 1.13
N GLN A 44 8.53 -15.80 1.13
CA GLN A 44 7.59 -16.67 0.43
C GLN A 44 7.09 -16.01 -0.85
N GLU A 45 6.61 -16.85 -1.77
CA GLU A 45 6.00 -16.41 -3.02
C GLU A 45 4.82 -15.45 -2.79
N ILE A 46 4.64 -14.56 -3.76
CA ILE A 46 3.64 -13.49 -3.72
C ILE A 46 2.72 -13.56 -4.92
N ASN A 47 1.43 -13.36 -4.68
CA ASN A 47 0.49 -13.10 -5.77
C ASN A 47 0.69 -11.66 -6.27
N LYS A 48 1.31 -11.51 -7.44
CA LYS A 48 1.59 -10.21 -8.09
C LYS A 48 0.31 -9.48 -8.52
N GLU A 49 -0.83 -10.16 -8.60
CA GLU A 49 -2.13 -9.57 -8.92
C GLU A 49 -2.83 -8.94 -7.69
N SER A 50 -2.22 -9.08 -6.50
CA SER A 50 -2.71 -8.47 -5.27
C SER A 50 -2.92 -6.96 -5.43
N ASN A 51 -3.91 -6.44 -4.70
CA ASN A 51 -4.22 -5.02 -4.64
C ASN A 51 -3.05 -4.14 -4.16
N PHE A 52 -2.09 -4.72 -3.44
CA PHE A 52 -0.89 -4.05 -2.99
C PHE A 52 -0.03 -3.53 -4.14
N PHE A 53 0.09 -4.29 -5.23
CA PHE A 53 0.94 -3.94 -6.39
C PHE A 53 0.22 -3.09 -7.44
N LYS A 54 -1.09 -2.89 -7.30
CA LYS A 54 -1.85 -2.06 -8.23
C LYS A 54 -1.48 -0.59 -8.06
N LYS A 55 -1.15 0.06 -9.17
CA LYS A 55 -0.89 1.51 -9.22
C LYS A 55 -2.17 2.26 -8.82
N TRP A 56 -2.05 3.14 -7.84
CA TRP A 56 -3.11 4.09 -7.52
C TRP A 56 -3.16 5.17 -8.61
N ARG A 57 -4.35 5.48 -9.10
CA ARG A 57 -4.59 6.69 -9.87
C ARG A 57 -5.55 7.53 -9.03
N CYS A 58 -5.17 8.75 -8.68
CA CYS A 58 -6.17 9.74 -8.31
C CYS A 58 -6.99 10.02 -9.57
N ASN A 59 -8.31 9.91 -9.49
CA ASN A 59 -9.17 10.47 -10.51
C ASN A 59 -9.08 12.00 -10.36
N ASN A 60 -8.72 12.67 -11.46
CA ASN A 60 -8.99 14.10 -11.61
C ASN A 60 -10.49 14.29 -11.85
#